data_AF-A0A3A6Q086-F1
#
_entry.id   AF-A0A3A6Q086-F1
#
_cell.length_a   1.000
_cell.length_b   1.000
_cell.length_c   1.000
_cell.angle_alpha   90.00
_cell.angle_beta   90.00
_cell.angle_gamma   90.00
#
_symmetry.space_group_name_H-M   'P 1'
#
loop_
_entity.id
_entity.type
_entity.pdbx_description
1 polymer ?
#
loop_
_entity_poly.entity_id
_entity_poly.type
_entity_poly.pdbx_seq_one_letter_code
_entity_poly.pdbx_strand_id
1 'polypeptide(L)'
;MTPRAQFDAEYIQSELRDVGTALQAEVTVFLIGGGAMAFRGLKDTTKDIDLVATSETAFNRLLAGLDDQGYEKVSDLDETYQQLGARLCVENPDGCRIDVFNRQVANKLIFSDAMRQRSEEYLTSNEFTVRLTALEDIFLFKTVAKRPDDIDDMNTLVQTTLDFSAIEEEIATQVELLGGKQFTTHVRESLDELYEQYEIQTPLEDVIDDYYAQYMNELEVRLVLSEDDPLSVEAIADKRDLNRDHVVEQLQQLEAFGYVEQTDAGFADTGKRDAFNEEPDR
;
A
#
# COMPACT_ATOMS: atom_id res chain seq x y z
N MET A 1 18.49 -2.77 20.94
CA MET A 1 17.82 -1.53 20.51
C MET A 1 16.94 -1.07 21.66
N THR A 2 16.97 0.21 22.01
CA THR A 2 16.06 0.78 23.02
C THR A 2 14.63 0.73 22.48
N PRO A 3 13.61 0.39 23.30
CA PRO A 3 12.22 0.44 22.84
C PRO A 3 11.86 1.85 22.38
N ARG A 4 11.18 1.97 21.24
CA ARG A 4 10.66 3.25 20.75
C ARG A 4 9.57 3.76 21.69
N ALA A 5 9.44 5.08 21.80
CA ALA A 5 8.33 5.71 22.49
C ALA A 5 7.00 5.28 21.86
N GLN A 6 5.94 5.29 22.67
CA GLN A 6 4.59 4.95 22.26
C GLN A 6 3.66 6.10 22.67
N PHE A 7 2.75 6.44 21.77
CA PHE A 7 1.88 7.60 21.88
C PHE A 7 0.42 7.17 21.83
N ASP A 8 -0.39 7.68 22.75
CA ASP A 8 -1.83 7.41 22.81
C ASP A 8 -2.64 8.34 21.91
N ALA A 9 -3.95 8.11 21.83
CA ALA A 9 -4.85 8.91 21.02
C ALA A 9 -4.88 10.40 21.44
N GLU A 10 -4.75 10.72 22.74
CA GLU A 10 -4.78 12.11 23.21
C GLU A 10 -3.56 12.89 22.72
N TYR A 11 -2.37 12.27 22.82
CA TYR A 11 -1.14 12.83 22.30
C TYR A 11 -1.23 13.05 20.77
N ILE A 12 -1.63 12.02 20.01
CA ILE A 12 -1.74 12.10 18.54
C ILE A 12 -2.71 13.21 18.13
N GLN A 13 -3.83 13.35 18.86
CA GLN A 13 -4.80 14.41 18.60
C GLN A 13 -4.21 15.80 18.85
N SER A 14 -3.38 15.96 19.90
CA SER A 14 -2.69 17.22 20.18
C SER A 14 -1.73 17.60 19.06
N GLU A 15 -0.84 16.68 18.66
CA GLU A 15 0.12 16.94 17.58
C GLU A 15 -0.58 17.35 16.27
N LEU A 16 -1.64 16.63 15.88
CA LEU A 16 -2.40 16.96 14.67
C LEU A 16 -3.12 18.32 14.77
N ARG A 17 -3.56 18.73 15.97
CA ARG A 17 -4.14 20.07 16.17
C ARG A 17 -3.08 21.14 16.01
N ASP A 18 -1.91 20.94 16.60
CA ASP A 18 -0.80 21.89 16.61
C ASP A 18 -0.24 22.09 15.19
N VAL A 19 -0.07 21.01 14.42
CA VAL A 19 0.24 21.07 12.98
C VAL A 19 -0.82 21.89 12.22
N GLY A 20 -2.10 21.68 12.51
CA GLY A 20 -3.18 22.47 11.91
C GLY A 20 -3.09 23.98 12.22
N THR A 21 -2.52 24.37 13.36
CA THR A 21 -2.35 25.79 13.70
C THR A 21 -1.34 26.52 12.80
N ALA A 22 -0.34 25.80 12.28
CA ALA A 22 0.66 26.34 11.36
C ALA A 22 0.13 26.46 9.91
N LEU A 23 -0.89 25.68 9.55
CA LEU A 23 -1.40 25.62 8.19
C LEU A 23 -2.35 26.78 7.87
N GLN A 24 -1.99 27.56 6.84
CA GLN A 24 -2.74 28.74 6.37
C GLN A 24 -3.56 28.50 5.10
N ALA A 25 -3.52 27.28 4.57
CA ALA A 25 -4.22 26.89 3.35
C ALA A 25 -4.75 25.47 3.48
N GLU A 26 -5.83 25.18 2.75
CA GLU A 26 -6.52 23.90 2.84
C GLU A 26 -5.59 22.71 2.60
N VAL A 27 -5.57 21.80 3.56
CA VAL A 27 -4.84 20.52 3.52
C VAL A 27 -5.76 19.45 4.11
N THR A 28 -6.10 18.45 3.29
CA THR A 28 -6.75 17.22 3.76
C THR A 28 -5.76 16.08 3.73
N VAL A 29 -5.62 15.37 4.84
CA VAL A 29 -4.83 14.15 4.97
C VAL A 29 -5.68 12.99 5.47
N PHE A 30 -5.21 11.77 5.19
CA PHE A 30 -5.87 10.54 5.62
C PHE A 30 -4.96 9.83 6.62
N LEU A 31 -5.42 9.70 7.84
CA LEU A 31 -4.73 8.92 8.85
C LEU A 31 -5.00 7.44 8.58
N ILE A 32 -3.93 6.65 8.52
CA ILE A 32 -3.95 5.19 8.37
C ILE A 32 -3.27 4.54 9.59
N GLY A 33 -3.06 3.23 9.53
CA GLY A 33 -2.20 2.51 10.46
C GLY A 33 -2.65 2.58 11.93
N GLY A 34 -1.67 2.53 12.83
CA GLY A 34 -1.91 2.41 14.27
C GLY A 34 -2.62 3.62 14.87
N GLY A 35 -2.36 4.83 14.35
CA GLY A 35 -3.03 6.05 14.81
C GLY A 35 -4.54 6.05 14.53
N ALA A 36 -4.94 5.60 13.32
CA ALA A 36 -6.35 5.49 12.97
C ALA A 36 -7.06 4.39 13.77
N MET A 37 -6.36 3.30 14.11
CA MET A 37 -6.86 2.25 15.01
C MET A 37 -7.01 2.76 16.45
N ALA A 38 -6.06 3.56 16.93
CA ALA A 38 -6.12 4.14 18.27
C ALA A 38 -7.32 5.08 18.45
N PHE A 39 -7.62 5.92 17.47
CA PHE A 39 -8.82 6.76 17.50
C PHE A 39 -10.14 6.00 17.45
N ARG A 40 -10.11 4.73 17.06
CA ARG A 40 -11.27 3.83 17.08
C ARG A 40 -11.29 2.91 18.30
N GLY A 41 -10.37 3.10 19.25
CA GLY A 41 -10.27 2.28 20.46
C GLY A 41 -9.82 0.84 20.20
N LEU A 42 -9.18 0.58 19.05
CA LEU A 42 -8.64 -0.73 18.70
C LEU A 42 -7.18 -0.90 19.14
N LYS A 43 -6.52 0.19 19.55
CA LYS A 43 -5.13 0.18 20.02
C LYS A 43 -4.96 1.23 21.10
N ASP A 44 -4.25 0.90 22.17
CA ASP A 44 -3.99 1.86 23.25
C ASP A 44 -2.95 2.91 22.82
N THR A 45 -1.92 2.48 22.09
CA THR A 45 -0.80 3.33 21.67
C THR A 45 -0.21 2.91 20.33
N THR A 46 0.47 3.84 19.64
CA THR A 46 1.24 3.58 18.42
C THR A 46 2.64 4.21 18.50
N LYS A 47 3.58 3.67 17.72
CA LYS A 47 4.95 4.19 17.62
C LYS A 47 5.05 5.36 16.63
N ASP A 48 4.19 5.35 15.61
CA ASP A 48 4.22 6.24 14.46
C ASP A 48 2.80 6.77 14.15
N ILE A 49 2.73 7.95 13.55
CA ILE A 49 1.51 8.53 12.95
C ILE A 49 1.66 8.44 11.43
N ASP A 50 0.82 7.62 10.79
CA ASP A 50 0.88 7.39 9.34
C ASP A 50 -0.13 8.29 8.61
N LEU A 51 0.33 9.25 7.79
CA LEU A 51 -0.52 10.20 7.06
C LEU A 51 -0.36 10.04 5.55
N VAL A 52 -1.48 9.96 4.83
CA VAL A 52 -1.50 10.01 3.37
C VAL A 52 -1.95 11.40 2.89
N ALA A 53 -1.12 12.03 2.08
CA ALA A 53 -1.49 13.18 1.26
C ALA A 53 -1.78 12.70 -0.18
N THR A 54 -2.90 13.13 -0.75
CA THR A 54 -3.35 12.67 -2.09
C THR A 54 -2.95 13.59 -3.24
N SER A 55 -2.23 14.68 -2.94
CA SER A 55 -1.68 15.58 -3.96
C SER A 55 -0.34 16.15 -3.52
N GLU A 56 0.51 16.46 -4.50
CA GLU A 56 1.80 17.10 -4.29
C GLU A 56 1.68 18.43 -3.53
N THR A 57 0.61 19.18 -3.78
CA THR A 57 0.34 20.44 -3.09
C THR A 57 0.01 20.20 -1.61
N ALA A 58 -0.86 19.24 -1.30
CA ALA A 58 -1.20 18.91 0.08
C ALA A 58 0.02 18.35 0.84
N PHE A 59 0.81 17.50 0.18
CA PHE A 59 2.05 16.94 0.72
C PHE A 59 3.04 18.05 1.12
N ASN A 60 3.38 18.94 0.18
CA ASN A 60 4.34 20.02 0.45
C ASN A 60 3.86 21.01 1.51
N ARG A 61 2.54 21.30 1.56
CA ARG A 61 1.97 22.14 2.61
C ARG A 61 2.03 21.48 3.98
N LEU A 62 1.69 20.20 4.07
CA LEU A 62 1.80 19.42 5.31
C LEU A 62 3.23 19.44 5.83
N LEU A 63 4.22 19.23 4.95
CA LEU A 63 5.63 19.26 5.34
C LEU A 63 6.07 20.60 5.89
N ALA A 64 5.63 21.71 5.28
CA ALA A 64 5.93 23.04 5.82
C ALA A 64 5.30 23.25 7.20
N GLY A 65 4.06 22.80 7.41
CA GLY A 65 3.40 22.86 8.72
C GLY A 65 4.09 22.00 9.79
N LEU A 66 4.61 20.84 9.40
CA LEU A 66 5.39 19.97 10.29
C LEU A 66 6.73 20.61 10.69
N ASP A 67 7.46 21.18 9.73
CA ASP A 67 8.72 21.92 9.97
C ASP A 67 8.50 23.09 10.93
N ASP A 68 7.42 23.86 10.74
CA ASP A 68 7.04 24.96 11.63
C ASP A 68 6.68 24.51 13.06
N GLN A 69 6.27 23.25 13.25
CA GLN A 69 6.03 22.63 14.57
C GLN A 69 7.26 21.93 15.15
N GLY A 70 8.43 22.03 14.50
CA GLY A 70 9.68 21.47 15.02
C GLY A 70 9.88 19.98 14.72
N TYR A 71 9.18 19.43 13.73
CA TYR A 71 9.49 18.12 13.18
C TYR A 71 10.70 18.21 12.24
N GLU A 72 11.69 17.35 12.47
CA GLU A 72 12.89 17.27 11.65
C GLU A 72 12.91 15.99 10.80
N LYS A 73 13.49 16.06 9.60
CA LYS A 73 13.61 14.89 8.71
C LYS A 73 14.52 13.82 9.33
N VAL A 74 14.04 12.58 9.34
CA VAL A 74 14.86 11.44 9.74
C VAL A 74 15.74 11.02 8.56
N SER A 75 17.05 11.29 8.65
CA SER A 75 18.01 11.02 7.55
C SER A 75 18.53 9.58 7.52
N ASP A 76 18.47 8.85 8.64
CA ASP A 76 18.95 7.47 8.78
C ASP A 76 17.76 6.51 8.94
N LEU A 77 16.92 6.40 7.90
CA LEU A 77 15.91 5.35 7.83
C LEU A 77 16.58 4.02 7.46
N ASP A 78 16.28 2.97 8.22
CA ASP A 78 16.75 1.62 7.90
C ASP A 78 16.15 1.10 6.57
N GLU A 79 16.73 0.04 6.02
CA GLU A 79 16.31 -0.53 4.73
C GLU A 79 14.82 -0.94 4.72
N THR A 80 14.27 -1.35 5.87
CA THR A 80 12.84 -1.70 6.02
C THR A 80 11.97 -0.47 5.81
N TYR A 81 12.34 0.67 6.39
CA TYR A 81 11.61 1.94 6.21
C TYR A 81 11.72 2.50 4.78
N GLN A 82 12.87 2.34 4.13
CA GLN A 82 13.03 2.76 2.73
C GLN A 82 12.10 1.98 1.79
N GLN A 83 11.89 0.69 2.07
CA GLN A 83 10.98 -0.17 1.30
C GLN A 83 9.50 0.14 1.51
N LEU A 84 9.12 0.82 2.60
CA LEU A 84 7.72 1.14 2.92
C LEU A 84 7.16 2.32 2.13
N GLY A 85 7.97 3.05 1.36
CA GLY A 85 7.45 4.08 0.45
C GLY A 85 6.88 5.32 1.12
N ALA A 86 7.11 5.49 2.42
CA ALA A 86 6.92 6.79 3.04
C ALA A 86 7.84 7.76 2.28
N ARG A 87 7.25 8.77 1.63
CA ARG A 87 8.05 9.76 0.90
C ARG A 87 8.91 10.56 1.86
N LEU A 88 8.44 10.72 3.09
CA LEU A 88 9.22 11.34 4.16
C LEU A 88 8.81 10.79 5.52
N CYS A 89 9.79 10.53 6.36
CA CYS A 89 9.63 10.35 7.79
C CYS A 89 10.18 11.58 8.51
N VAL A 90 9.41 12.16 9.42
CA VAL A 90 9.84 13.26 10.28
C VAL A 90 9.63 12.91 11.75
N GLU A 91 10.48 13.43 12.63
CA GLU A 91 10.45 13.14 14.08
C GLU A 91 10.48 14.46 14.88
N ASN A 92 9.66 14.54 15.93
CA ASN A 92 9.69 15.68 16.87
C ASN A 92 10.62 15.38 18.08
N PRO A 93 10.88 16.36 18.97
CA PRO A 93 11.74 16.16 20.14
C PRO A 93 11.28 15.10 21.16
N ASP A 94 10.00 14.76 21.16
CA ASP A 94 9.42 13.69 22.01
C ASP A 94 9.67 12.29 21.42
N GLY A 95 10.26 12.21 20.22
CA GLY A 95 10.50 10.97 19.49
C GLY A 95 9.27 10.46 18.74
N CYS A 96 8.24 11.31 18.58
CA CYS A 96 7.06 10.99 17.78
C CYS A 96 7.38 11.13 16.30
N ARG A 97 7.19 10.04 15.56
CA ARG A 97 7.40 10.02 14.12
C ARG A 97 6.09 10.18 13.36
N ILE A 98 6.16 10.94 12.27
CA ILE A 98 5.11 11.02 11.28
C ILE A 98 5.67 10.49 9.95
N ASP A 99 5.06 9.40 9.48
CA ASP A 99 5.32 8.83 8.16
C ASP A 99 4.33 9.45 7.18
N VAL A 100 4.84 10.25 6.24
CA VAL A 100 4.03 10.94 5.23
C VAL A 100 4.15 10.23 3.89
N PHE A 101 3.04 9.66 3.44
CA PHE A 101 2.89 9.00 2.16
C PHE A 101 2.31 9.98 1.12
N ASN A 102 2.85 9.96 -0.09
CA ASN A 102 2.30 10.70 -1.22
C ASN A 102 1.53 9.75 -2.12
N ARG A 103 0.23 9.61 -1.86
CA ARG A 103 -0.73 8.74 -2.56
C ARG A 103 -0.44 7.24 -2.51
N GLN A 104 0.78 6.76 -2.70
CA GLN A 104 1.13 5.34 -2.59
C GLN A 104 1.57 4.99 -1.16
N VAL A 105 1.08 3.86 -0.65
CA VAL A 105 1.32 3.36 0.71
C VAL A 105 2.06 2.02 0.64
N ALA A 106 3.02 1.82 1.55
CA ALA A 106 3.86 0.62 1.64
C ALA A 106 4.71 0.33 0.39
N ASN A 107 4.85 1.30 -0.53
CA ASN A 107 5.24 1.09 -1.93
C ASN A 107 4.49 -0.11 -2.49
N LYS A 108 3.18 -0.25 -2.28
CA LYS A 108 2.43 -1.42 -2.75
C LYS A 108 1.04 -1.09 -3.26
N LEU A 109 0.32 -0.25 -2.54
CA LEU A 109 -1.06 0.10 -2.86
C LEU A 109 -1.21 1.59 -3.08
N ILE A 110 -2.09 1.96 -4.00
CA ILE A 110 -2.49 3.34 -4.26
C ILE A 110 -3.64 3.69 -3.34
N PHE A 111 -3.54 4.78 -2.57
CA PHE A 111 -4.67 5.32 -1.83
C PHE A 111 -5.73 5.84 -2.83
N SER A 112 -6.77 5.03 -3.05
CA SER A 112 -7.72 5.24 -4.14
C SER A 112 -8.78 6.29 -3.81
N ASP A 113 -9.50 6.74 -4.85
CA ASP A 113 -10.64 7.63 -4.64
C ASP A 113 -11.78 6.95 -3.86
N ALA A 114 -11.89 5.63 -3.94
CA ALA A 114 -12.87 4.85 -3.18
C ALA A 114 -12.50 4.82 -1.68
N MET A 115 -11.22 4.58 -1.35
CA MET A 115 -10.71 4.72 0.03
C MET A 115 -10.95 6.12 0.59
N ARG A 116 -10.71 7.16 -0.23
CA ARG A 116 -11.01 8.55 0.15
C ARG A 116 -12.49 8.75 0.47
N GLN A 117 -13.40 8.19 -0.33
CA GLN A 117 -14.84 8.32 -0.11
C GLN A 117 -15.32 7.58 1.14
N ARG A 118 -14.74 6.43 1.45
CA ARG A 118 -15.04 5.65 2.67
C ARG A 118 -14.47 6.28 3.95
N SER A 119 -13.45 7.13 3.84
CA SER A 119 -12.87 7.80 5.01
C SER A 119 -13.84 8.76 5.70
N GLU A 120 -13.68 8.95 7.00
CA GLU A 120 -14.55 9.79 7.83
C GLU A 120 -13.78 11.01 8.35
N GLU A 121 -14.39 12.20 8.32
CA GLU A 121 -13.77 13.37 8.97
C GLU A 121 -13.71 13.16 10.48
N TYR A 122 -12.56 13.48 11.07
CA TYR A 122 -12.33 13.24 12.51
C TYR A 122 -11.83 14.48 13.24
N LEU A 123 -10.86 15.18 12.65
CA LEU A 123 -10.30 16.39 13.23
C LEU A 123 -10.25 17.47 12.15
N THR A 124 -10.69 18.67 12.52
CA THR A 124 -10.43 19.89 11.75
C THR A 124 -9.78 20.93 12.68
N SER A 125 -8.65 21.48 12.26
CA SER A 125 -7.90 22.54 12.94
C SER A 125 -7.46 23.58 11.91
N ASN A 126 -8.04 24.78 11.96
CA ASN A 126 -7.94 25.78 10.88
C ASN A 126 -8.28 25.18 9.50
N GLU A 127 -7.35 25.27 8.56
CA GLU A 127 -7.47 24.78 7.18
C GLU A 127 -6.98 23.32 7.04
N PHE A 128 -6.68 22.65 8.16
CA PHE A 128 -6.21 21.27 8.19
C PHE A 128 -7.33 20.32 8.59
N THR A 129 -7.63 19.37 7.71
CA THR A 129 -8.62 18.32 7.94
C THR A 129 -7.92 16.96 7.95
N VAL A 130 -8.11 16.21 9.03
CA VAL A 130 -7.69 14.81 9.16
C VAL A 130 -8.92 13.93 9.02
N ARG A 131 -8.86 13.00 8.07
CA ARG A 131 -9.86 11.97 7.87
C ARG A 131 -9.31 10.63 8.32
N LEU A 132 -10.11 9.83 9.01
CA LEU A 132 -9.77 8.47 9.36
C LEU A 132 -10.12 7.54 8.22
N THR A 133 -9.13 6.82 7.71
CA THR A 133 -9.33 5.76 6.72
C THR A 133 -10.21 4.65 7.28
N ALA A 134 -11.02 4.01 6.45
CA ALA A 134 -11.92 2.93 6.87
C ALA A 134 -11.12 1.72 7.39
N LEU A 135 -11.74 0.90 8.24
CA LEU A 135 -11.04 -0.24 8.85
C LEU A 135 -10.69 -1.31 7.81
N GLU A 136 -11.52 -1.46 6.79
CA GLU A 136 -11.35 -2.31 5.61
C GLU A 136 -10.05 -1.97 4.88
N ASP A 137 -9.83 -0.69 4.65
CA ASP A 137 -8.65 -0.17 3.94
C ASP A 137 -7.40 -0.29 4.80
N ILE A 138 -7.52 -0.05 6.12
CA ILE A 138 -6.42 -0.29 7.06
C ILE A 138 -6.03 -1.77 7.06
N PHE A 139 -7.00 -2.69 7.09
CA PHE A 139 -6.73 -4.12 7.01
C PHE A 139 -5.96 -4.47 5.72
N LEU A 140 -6.41 -3.97 4.57
CA LEU A 140 -5.73 -4.20 3.30
C LEU A 140 -4.29 -3.63 3.31
N PHE A 141 -4.06 -2.43 3.85
CA PHE A 141 -2.69 -1.91 4.00
C PHE A 141 -1.80 -2.80 4.88
N LYS A 142 -2.35 -3.39 5.94
CA LYS A 142 -1.62 -4.29 6.84
C LYS A 142 -1.17 -5.57 6.14
N THR A 143 -2.01 -6.13 5.26
CA THR A 143 -1.67 -7.33 4.47
C THR A 143 -0.51 -7.15 3.49
N VAL A 144 -0.13 -5.91 3.16
CA VAL A 144 0.97 -5.63 2.22
C VAL A 144 2.21 -5.04 2.90
N ALA A 145 2.05 -4.41 4.07
CA ALA A 145 3.14 -3.73 4.78
C ALA A 145 4.13 -4.71 5.45
N LYS A 146 3.65 -5.86 5.96
CA LYS A 146 4.47 -6.95 6.56
C LYS A 146 5.42 -6.50 7.68
N ARG A 147 5.04 -5.53 8.49
CA ARG A 147 5.78 -5.19 9.72
C ARG A 147 5.51 -6.22 10.81
N PRO A 148 6.43 -6.38 11.79
CA PRO A 148 6.26 -7.36 12.86
C PRO A 148 4.92 -7.30 13.61
N ASP A 149 4.34 -6.11 13.76
CA ASP A 149 3.08 -5.89 14.48
C ASP A 149 1.83 -5.95 13.56
N ASP A 150 2.00 -6.09 12.24
CA ASP A 150 0.88 -5.95 11.29
C ASP A 150 -0.08 -7.16 11.32
N ILE A 151 0.41 -8.39 11.59
CA ILE A 151 -0.47 -9.57 11.74
C ILE A 151 -1.31 -9.49 13.02
N ASP A 152 -0.74 -8.96 14.11
CA ASP A 152 -1.48 -8.70 15.36
C ASP A 152 -2.57 -7.63 15.15
N ASP A 153 -2.25 -6.59 14.38
CA ASP A 153 -3.20 -5.56 13.99
C ASP A 153 -4.31 -6.14 13.07
N MET A 154 -3.95 -7.03 12.13
CA MET A 154 -4.93 -7.76 11.30
C MET A 154 -5.88 -8.59 12.16
N ASN A 155 -5.37 -9.37 13.12
CA ASN A 155 -6.20 -10.14 14.06
C ASN A 155 -7.15 -9.22 14.85
N THR A 156 -6.68 -8.04 15.27
CA THR A 156 -7.55 -7.06 15.96
C THR A 156 -8.66 -6.56 15.02
N LEU A 157 -8.34 -6.25 13.76
CA LEU A 157 -9.28 -5.72 12.79
C LEU A 157 -10.34 -6.74 12.37
N VAL A 158 -9.99 -8.01 12.14
CA VAL A 158 -10.94 -9.06 11.76
C VAL A 158 -11.94 -9.41 12.87
N GLN A 159 -11.65 -9.07 14.12
CA GLN A 159 -12.61 -9.19 15.23
C GLN A 159 -13.65 -8.06 15.24
N THR A 160 -13.48 -7.04 14.40
CA THR A 160 -14.49 -6.01 14.15
C THR A 160 -15.46 -6.47 13.05
N THR A 161 -16.39 -5.61 12.63
CA THR A 161 -17.30 -5.89 11.51
C THR A 161 -16.76 -5.29 10.22
N LEU A 162 -15.76 -5.95 9.63
CA LEU A 162 -15.21 -5.55 8.33
C LEU A 162 -16.16 -5.93 7.20
N ASP A 163 -16.37 -5.00 6.26
CA ASP A 163 -16.98 -5.31 4.97
C ASP A 163 -15.94 -5.91 4.01
N PHE A 164 -15.85 -7.23 3.98
CA PHE A 164 -14.91 -7.92 3.09
C PHE A 164 -15.23 -7.71 1.60
N SER A 165 -16.50 -7.48 1.23
CA SER A 165 -16.83 -7.17 -0.17
C SER A 165 -16.22 -5.84 -0.60
N ALA A 166 -16.18 -4.83 0.29
CA ALA A 166 -15.48 -3.58 0.00
C ALA A 166 -13.96 -3.79 -0.17
N ILE A 167 -13.36 -4.72 0.57
CA ILE A 167 -11.94 -5.09 0.43
C ILE A 167 -11.69 -5.80 -0.91
N GLU A 168 -12.55 -6.74 -1.30
CA GLU A 168 -12.48 -7.43 -2.60
C GLU A 168 -12.59 -6.45 -3.78
N GLU A 169 -13.54 -5.52 -3.72
CA GLU A 169 -13.71 -4.46 -4.72
C GLU A 169 -12.46 -3.56 -4.79
N GLU A 170 -11.86 -3.24 -3.64
CA GLU A 170 -10.64 -2.47 -3.59
C GLU A 170 -9.46 -3.25 -4.18
N ILE A 171 -9.30 -4.55 -3.89
CA ILE A 171 -8.26 -5.39 -4.50
C ILE A 171 -8.36 -5.36 -6.03
N ALA A 172 -9.57 -5.51 -6.59
CA ALA A 172 -9.78 -5.40 -8.04
C ALA A 172 -9.40 -4.01 -8.57
N THR A 173 -9.74 -2.95 -7.84
CA THR A 173 -9.34 -1.58 -8.18
C THR A 173 -7.82 -1.40 -8.17
N GLN A 174 -7.12 -2.02 -7.21
CA GLN A 174 -5.66 -1.96 -7.12
C GLN A 174 -4.97 -2.68 -8.28
N VAL A 175 -5.51 -3.80 -8.78
CA VAL A 175 -4.99 -4.48 -9.98
C VAL A 175 -4.97 -3.53 -11.18
N GLU A 176 -6.05 -2.77 -11.38
CA GLU A 176 -6.14 -1.78 -12.47
C GLU A 176 -5.23 -0.58 -12.24
N LEU A 177 -5.19 -0.04 -11.01
CA LEU A 177 -4.38 1.14 -10.67
C LEU A 177 -2.87 0.89 -10.76
N LEU A 178 -2.44 -0.32 -10.38
CA LEU A 178 -1.03 -0.74 -10.44
C LEU A 178 -0.67 -1.32 -11.81
N GLY A 179 -1.67 -1.72 -12.59
CA GLY A 179 -1.48 -2.42 -13.86
C GLY A 179 -0.76 -3.74 -13.67
N GLY A 180 -1.20 -4.54 -12.68
CA GLY A 180 -0.58 -5.81 -12.33
C GLY A 180 -1.11 -6.40 -11.02
N LYS A 181 -0.87 -7.70 -10.83
CA LYS A 181 -1.41 -8.50 -9.71
C LYS A 181 -0.38 -8.85 -8.65
N GLN A 182 0.88 -8.42 -8.79
CA GLN A 182 1.97 -8.85 -7.90
C GLN A 182 1.67 -8.62 -6.41
N PHE A 183 0.99 -7.52 -6.04
CA PHE A 183 0.71 -7.23 -4.63
C PHE A 183 -0.12 -8.32 -3.94
N THR A 184 -0.90 -9.11 -4.67
CA THR A 184 -1.73 -10.20 -4.10
C THR A 184 -0.87 -11.33 -3.53
N THR A 185 0.38 -11.47 -3.98
CA THR A 185 1.36 -12.39 -3.36
C THR A 185 1.67 -11.98 -1.92
N HIS A 186 1.77 -10.68 -1.65
CA HIS A 186 1.94 -10.17 -0.29
C HIS A 186 0.70 -10.41 0.56
N VAL A 187 -0.48 -10.16 -0.01
CA VAL A 187 -1.76 -10.41 0.66
C VAL A 187 -1.89 -11.89 1.04
N ARG A 188 -1.62 -12.81 0.08
CA ARG A 188 -1.66 -14.27 0.32
C ARG A 188 -0.77 -14.67 1.49
N GLU A 189 0.49 -14.24 1.46
CA GLU A 189 1.43 -14.55 2.54
C GLU A 189 0.96 -14.02 3.91
N SER A 190 0.39 -12.82 3.97
CA SER A 190 -0.15 -12.29 5.23
C SER A 190 -1.43 -13.00 5.70
N LEU A 191 -2.26 -13.51 4.78
CA LEU A 191 -3.39 -14.37 5.15
C LEU A 191 -2.92 -15.73 5.68
N ASP A 192 -1.88 -16.32 5.07
CA ASP A 192 -1.23 -17.53 5.57
C ASP A 192 -0.67 -17.32 6.99
N GLU A 193 0.06 -16.22 7.22
CA GLU A 193 0.59 -15.88 8.54
C GLU A 193 -0.52 -15.63 9.57
N LEU A 194 -1.62 -14.98 9.18
CA LEU A 194 -2.78 -14.78 10.05
C LEU A 194 -3.40 -16.12 10.48
N TYR A 195 -3.52 -17.07 9.55
CA TYR A 195 -4.00 -18.41 9.85
C TYR A 195 -3.02 -19.19 10.73
N GLU A 196 -1.71 -19.14 10.44
CA GLU A 196 -0.69 -19.84 11.22
C GLU A 196 -0.61 -19.35 12.68
N GLN A 197 -0.76 -18.04 12.90
CA GLN A 197 -0.64 -17.44 14.22
C GLN A 197 -1.95 -17.48 15.03
N TYR A 198 -3.08 -17.28 14.36
CA TYR A 198 -4.36 -17.04 15.02
C TYR A 198 -5.48 -18.03 14.63
N GLU A 199 -5.24 -18.95 13.70
CA GLU A 199 -6.24 -19.88 13.14
C GLU A 199 -7.45 -19.16 12.53
N ILE A 200 -7.24 -17.94 12.02
CA ILE A 200 -8.28 -17.12 11.39
C ILE A 200 -8.19 -17.23 9.87
N GLN A 201 -9.30 -17.58 9.24
CA GLN A 201 -9.49 -17.48 7.80
C GLN A 201 -10.42 -16.31 7.48
N THR A 202 -10.20 -15.69 6.33
CA THR A 202 -11.03 -14.56 5.88
C THR A 202 -11.87 -14.96 4.65
N PRO A 203 -12.94 -14.23 4.31
CA PRO A 203 -13.61 -14.41 3.02
C PRO A 203 -12.71 -14.16 1.79
N LEU A 204 -11.54 -13.55 1.98
CA LEU A 204 -10.63 -13.18 0.89
C LEU A 204 -9.81 -14.34 0.33
N GLU A 205 -9.79 -15.52 0.96
CA GLU A 205 -8.93 -16.64 0.55
C GLU A 205 -9.13 -16.98 -0.95
N ASP A 206 -10.37 -17.20 -1.37
CA ASP A 206 -10.69 -17.64 -2.73
C ASP A 206 -10.30 -16.58 -3.77
N VAL A 207 -10.60 -15.29 -3.53
CA VAL A 207 -10.28 -14.23 -4.48
C VAL A 207 -8.77 -13.99 -4.58
N ILE A 208 -8.04 -14.11 -3.47
CA ILE A 208 -6.59 -13.93 -3.46
C ILE A 208 -5.90 -15.13 -4.13
N ASP A 209 -6.39 -16.35 -3.90
CA ASP A 209 -5.89 -17.55 -4.58
C ASP A 209 -6.08 -17.45 -6.11
N ASP A 210 -7.23 -16.94 -6.55
CA ASP A 210 -7.50 -16.69 -7.97
C ASP A 210 -6.51 -15.67 -8.57
N TYR A 211 -6.31 -14.52 -7.92
CA TYR A 211 -5.35 -13.52 -8.40
C TYR A 211 -3.90 -14.02 -8.35
N TYR A 212 -3.53 -14.76 -7.30
CA TYR A 212 -2.20 -15.34 -7.16
C TYR A 212 -1.94 -16.35 -8.29
N ALA A 213 -2.89 -17.24 -8.57
CA ALA A 213 -2.78 -18.20 -9.66
C ALA A 213 -2.65 -17.51 -11.02
N GLN A 214 -3.45 -16.46 -11.28
CA GLN A 214 -3.33 -15.65 -12.50
C GLN A 214 -1.93 -15.02 -12.62
N TYR A 215 -1.44 -14.38 -11.56
CA TYR A 215 -0.10 -13.78 -11.55
C TYR A 215 0.99 -14.82 -11.83
N MET A 216 0.90 -16.01 -11.25
CA MET A 216 1.89 -17.08 -11.47
C MET A 216 1.87 -17.60 -12.91
N ASN A 217 0.70 -17.73 -13.53
CA ASN A 217 0.57 -18.13 -14.94
C ASN A 217 1.18 -17.07 -15.88
N GLU A 218 0.90 -15.79 -15.62
CA GLU A 218 1.48 -14.66 -16.35
C GLU A 218 3.01 -14.65 -16.21
N LEU A 219 3.52 -14.84 -14.98
CA LEU A 219 4.94 -14.88 -14.69
C LEU A 219 5.65 -16.04 -15.40
N GLU A 220 5.05 -17.23 -15.46
CA GLU A 220 5.63 -18.40 -16.13
C GLU A 220 5.94 -18.14 -17.61
N VAL A 221 4.98 -17.52 -18.31
CA VAL A 221 5.10 -17.09 -19.71
C VAL A 221 6.12 -15.97 -19.84
N ARG A 222 6.04 -14.98 -18.96
CA ARG A 222 6.93 -13.82 -19.01
C ARG A 222 8.41 -14.16 -18.81
N LEU A 223 8.71 -15.12 -17.93
CA LEU A 223 10.09 -15.49 -17.56
C LEU A 223 10.94 -16.06 -18.72
N VAL A 224 10.38 -16.42 -19.87
CA VAL A 224 11.17 -16.80 -21.07
C VAL A 224 11.41 -15.66 -22.04
N LEU A 225 10.71 -14.54 -21.86
CA LEU A 225 10.82 -13.37 -22.71
C LEU A 225 12.01 -12.51 -22.30
N SER A 226 12.49 -11.73 -23.26
CA SER A 226 13.49 -10.70 -23.03
C SER A 226 13.21 -9.51 -23.95
N GLU A 227 13.84 -8.37 -23.65
CA GLU A 227 13.71 -7.15 -24.46
C GLU A 227 14.33 -7.31 -25.85
N ASP A 228 15.42 -8.09 -25.97
CA ASP A 228 16.22 -8.18 -27.20
C ASP A 228 15.90 -9.40 -28.09
N ASP A 229 15.20 -10.42 -27.55
CA ASP A 229 14.90 -11.68 -28.25
C ASP A 229 13.40 -11.99 -28.19
N PRO A 230 12.59 -11.43 -29.11
CA PRO A 230 11.15 -11.70 -29.17
C PRO A 230 10.86 -13.15 -29.53
N LEU A 231 9.84 -13.74 -28.90
CA LEU A 231 9.45 -15.14 -29.12
C LEU A 231 8.03 -15.27 -29.68
N SER A 232 7.83 -16.21 -30.60
CA SER A 232 6.48 -16.59 -31.02
C SER A 232 5.74 -17.36 -29.92
N VAL A 233 4.40 -17.41 -30.02
CA VAL A 233 3.55 -18.25 -29.15
C VAL A 233 4.03 -19.70 -29.15
N GLU A 234 4.40 -20.25 -30.31
CA GLU A 234 4.92 -21.61 -30.42
C GLU A 234 6.24 -21.78 -29.66
N ALA A 235 7.16 -20.83 -29.78
CA ALA A 235 8.46 -20.92 -29.11
C ALA A 235 8.32 -20.82 -27.58
N ILE A 236 7.41 -19.99 -27.08
CA ILE A 236 7.10 -19.87 -25.66
C ILE A 236 6.47 -21.18 -25.14
N ALA A 237 5.45 -21.68 -25.86
CA ALA A 237 4.78 -22.94 -25.53
C ALA A 237 5.76 -24.11 -25.48
N ASP A 238 6.64 -24.24 -26.47
CA ASP A 238 7.65 -25.31 -26.52
C ASP A 238 8.71 -25.18 -25.40
N LYS A 239 9.12 -23.95 -25.04
CA LYS A 239 10.12 -23.71 -23.98
C LYS A 239 9.59 -24.02 -22.58
N ARG A 240 8.29 -23.85 -22.34
CA ARG A 240 7.64 -24.05 -21.03
C ARG A 240 6.77 -25.29 -20.94
N ASP A 241 6.64 -26.05 -22.03
CA ASP A 241 5.72 -27.20 -22.15
C ASP A 241 4.26 -26.80 -21.85
N LEU A 242 3.83 -25.67 -22.43
CA LEU A 242 2.50 -25.08 -22.22
C LEU A 242 1.58 -25.27 -23.42
N ASN A 243 0.28 -25.23 -23.17
CA ASN A 243 -0.72 -25.14 -24.22
C ASN A 243 -0.65 -23.76 -24.91
N ARG A 244 -0.74 -23.74 -26.25
CA ARG A 244 -0.67 -22.48 -27.03
C ARG A 244 -1.81 -21.52 -26.73
N ASP A 245 -3.04 -22.02 -26.54
CA ASP A 245 -4.19 -21.18 -26.22
C ASP A 245 -3.99 -20.51 -24.86
N HIS A 246 -3.41 -21.24 -23.89
CA HIS A 246 -3.04 -20.67 -22.59
C HIS A 246 -1.96 -19.59 -22.73
N VAL A 247 -0.92 -19.82 -23.53
CA VAL A 247 0.11 -18.79 -23.80
C VAL A 247 -0.50 -17.54 -24.44
N VAL A 248 -1.42 -17.69 -25.39
CA VAL A 248 -2.12 -16.54 -26.01
C VAL A 248 -2.91 -15.77 -24.96
N GLU A 249 -3.65 -16.45 -24.10
CA GLU A 249 -4.42 -15.82 -23.02
C GLU A 249 -3.51 -15.02 -22.07
N GLN A 250 -2.39 -15.61 -21.62
CA GLN A 250 -1.47 -14.92 -20.71
C GLN A 250 -0.78 -13.73 -21.40
N LEU A 251 -0.39 -13.85 -22.67
CA LEU A 251 0.20 -12.74 -23.43
C LEU A 251 -0.78 -11.58 -23.60
N GLN A 252 -2.08 -11.84 -23.80
CA GLN A 252 -3.09 -10.79 -23.87
C GLN A 252 -3.21 -10.03 -22.54
N GLN A 253 -3.17 -10.72 -21.41
CA GLN A 253 -3.19 -10.10 -20.08
C GLN A 253 -1.92 -9.27 -19.83
N LEU A 254 -0.75 -9.86 -20.10
CA LEU A 254 0.53 -9.19 -19.97
C LEU A 254 0.63 -7.94 -20.87
N GLU A 255 0.11 -8.00 -22.09
CA GLU A 255 0.09 -6.87 -23.02
C GLU A 255 -0.87 -5.78 -22.56
N ALA A 256 -2.05 -6.14 -22.03
CA ALA A 256 -3.00 -5.19 -21.45
C ALA A 256 -2.38 -4.38 -20.31
N PHE A 257 -1.49 -4.99 -19.53
CA PHE A 257 -0.72 -4.34 -18.48
C PHE A 257 0.61 -3.72 -18.96
N GLY A 258 0.96 -3.85 -20.23
CA GLY A 258 2.18 -3.29 -20.82
C GLY A 258 3.48 -4.00 -20.39
N TYR A 259 3.41 -5.25 -19.93
CA TYR A 259 4.57 -6.07 -19.60
C TYR A 259 5.22 -6.72 -20.82
N VAL A 260 4.42 -6.94 -21.87
CA VAL A 260 4.90 -7.46 -23.15
C VAL A 260 4.35 -6.62 -24.28
N GLU A 261 5.04 -6.62 -25.40
CA GLU A 261 4.57 -6.01 -26.64
C GLU A 261 4.66 -6.99 -27.81
N GLN A 262 3.66 -6.96 -28.69
CA GLN A 262 3.71 -7.70 -29.94
C GLN A 262 4.54 -6.96 -31.01
N THR A 263 5.52 -7.66 -31.57
CA THR A 263 6.37 -7.21 -32.68
C THR A 263 6.18 -8.10 -33.93
N ASP A 264 6.75 -7.69 -35.07
CA ASP A 264 6.78 -8.53 -36.28
C ASP A 264 7.50 -9.87 -36.08
N ALA A 265 8.39 -9.97 -35.09
CA ALA A 265 9.18 -11.16 -34.79
C ALA A 265 8.56 -12.06 -33.69
N GLY A 266 7.52 -11.60 -32.99
CA GLY A 266 6.93 -12.27 -31.83
C GLY A 266 6.70 -11.31 -30.67
N PHE A 267 6.57 -11.82 -29.46
CA PHE A 267 6.37 -11.04 -28.25
C PHE A 267 7.70 -10.77 -27.53
N ALA A 268 7.92 -9.54 -27.10
CA ALA A 268 9.08 -9.13 -26.30
C ALA A 268 8.62 -8.66 -24.92
N ASP A 269 9.48 -8.84 -23.90
CA ASP A 269 9.28 -8.18 -22.60
C ASP A 269 9.58 -6.69 -22.77
N THR A 270 8.80 -5.81 -22.14
CA THR A 270 9.00 -4.35 -22.25
C THR A 270 10.04 -3.82 -21.25
N GLY A 271 10.60 -4.68 -20.40
CA GLY A 271 11.44 -4.29 -19.28
C GLY A 271 10.65 -3.70 -18.10
N LYS A 272 9.33 -3.45 -18.26
CA LYS A 272 8.44 -2.93 -17.21
C LYS A 272 8.46 -3.91 -16.04
N ARG A 273 9.13 -3.60 -14.95
CA ARG A 273 9.07 -4.46 -13.77
C ARG A 273 7.73 -4.29 -13.08
N ASP A 274 7.28 -5.31 -12.37
CA ASP A 274 6.35 -5.15 -11.24
C ASP A 274 7.08 -4.39 -10.11
N ALA A 275 7.65 -3.24 -10.44
CA ALA A 275 8.26 -2.35 -9.48
C ALA A 275 7.15 -1.42 -9.04
N PHE A 276 6.89 -1.43 -7.75
CA PHE A 276 6.18 -0.35 -7.12
C PHE A 276 7.08 0.89 -7.25
N ASN A 277 6.77 1.76 -8.21
CA ASN A 277 7.62 2.89 -8.60
C ASN A 277 8.20 3.61 -7.37
N GLU A 278 9.52 3.50 -7.15
CA GLU A 278 10.23 4.24 -6.11
C GLU A 278 10.27 5.76 -6.39
N GLU A 279 9.91 6.18 -7.61
CA GLU A 279 9.73 7.58 -7.98
C GLU A 279 8.37 7.76 -8.68
N PRO A 280 7.30 8.17 -7.99
CA PRO A 280 6.19 8.82 -8.67
C PRO A 280 6.73 10.17 -9.18
N ASP A 281 6.51 10.44 -10.47
CA ASP A 281 6.90 11.66 -11.22
C ASP A 281 7.38 12.84 -10.36
N ARG A 282 8.62 13.28 -10.64
CA ARG A 282 9.21 14.53 -10.16
C ARG A 282 8.35 15.76 -10.48
#